data_AF-A0ABD1LHJ9-F1
#
_entry.id   AF-A0ABD1LHJ9-F1
#
_cell.length_a   1.000
_cell.length_b   1.000
_cell.length_c   1.000
_cell.angle_alpha   90.00
_cell.angle_beta   90.00
_cell.angle_gamma   90.00
#
_symmetry.space_group_name_H-M   'P 1'
#
loop_
_entity.id
_entity.type
_entity.pdbx_description
1 polymer ?
#
loop_
_entity_poly.entity_id
_entity_poly.type
_entity_poly.pdbx_seq_one_letter_code
_entity_poly.pdbx_strand_id
1 'polypeptide(L)'
;MNWYDGKVSGVSDLWRNGAGCGTCYWVRCQIQNVCDANGVYLAVTDQGYGDRTDFVMSERAFKKMGLNEYAAQELKKYGTVDIVYERVPCTYTGNVVFHIQETSSNPGYFALVILHVNGIHDVTDVQMWQPESGYWKALNRNYGAVFDFPNPPSGEIRLRFKVSGMAEWVDPKIVIPSNWKPGASYVTQVQLK
;
A
#
# COMPACT_ATOMS: atom_id res chain seq x y z
N MET A 1 -3.97 -14.31 9.37
CA MET A 1 -5.02 -13.36 9.78
C MET A 1 -4.94 -12.18 8.82
N ASN A 2 -5.90 -12.02 7.91
CA ASN A 2 -5.94 -10.86 7.01
C ASN A 2 -6.44 -9.66 7.83
N TRP A 3 -5.51 -8.88 8.40
CA TRP A 3 -5.86 -7.85 9.39
C TRP A 3 -6.78 -6.77 8.82
N TYR A 4 -6.69 -6.53 7.50
CA TYR A 4 -7.41 -5.45 6.83
C TYR A 4 -8.72 -5.91 6.19
N ASP A 5 -8.79 -7.04 5.49
CA ASP A 5 -10.07 -7.66 5.06
C ASP A 5 -11.10 -6.65 4.47
N GLY A 6 -10.65 -5.77 3.57
CA GLY A 6 -11.47 -4.71 2.95
C GLY A 6 -11.68 -3.45 3.81
N LYS A 7 -11.07 -3.37 4.99
CA LYS A 7 -10.95 -2.14 5.80
C LYS A 7 -9.81 -1.29 5.24
N VAL A 8 -10.19 -0.40 4.34
CA VAL A 8 -9.28 0.48 3.61
C VAL A 8 -9.78 1.91 3.66
N SER A 9 -8.93 2.87 3.36
CA SER A 9 -9.31 4.28 3.27
C SER A 9 -8.59 4.99 2.13
N GLY A 10 -9.31 5.92 1.51
CA GLY A 10 -8.68 7.07 0.89
C GLY A 10 -8.28 8.09 1.96
N VAL A 11 -7.20 8.84 1.74
CA VAL A 11 -6.76 9.90 2.66
C VAL A 11 -6.40 11.18 1.91
N SER A 12 -6.47 12.32 2.60
CA SER A 12 -6.11 13.63 2.05
C SER A 12 -4.60 13.90 2.21
N ASP A 13 -4.19 14.62 3.24
CA ASP A 13 -2.81 15.06 3.45
C ASP A 13 -1.84 13.89 3.67
N LEU A 14 -2.34 12.78 4.23
CA LEU A 14 -1.56 11.57 4.47
C LEU A 14 -1.20 10.82 3.18
N TRP A 15 -1.81 11.16 2.04
CA TRP A 15 -1.54 10.51 0.75
C TRP A 15 -0.12 10.78 0.26
N ARG A 16 0.42 11.98 0.54
CA ARG A 16 1.83 12.37 0.29
C ARG A 16 2.31 12.02 -1.13
N ASN A 17 1.59 12.44 -2.16
CA ASN A 17 1.91 12.12 -3.56
C ASN A 17 2.06 10.62 -3.83
N GLY A 18 1.22 9.82 -3.16
CA GLY A 18 1.21 8.37 -3.26
C GLY A 18 2.19 7.64 -2.33
N ALA A 19 3.12 8.35 -1.68
CA ALA A 19 4.02 7.75 -0.69
C ALA A 19 3.28 7.26 0.57
N GLY A 20 2.04 7.73 0.80
CA GLY A 20 1.15 7.23 1.85
C GLY A 20 0.42 5.93 1.50
N CYS A 21 0.35 5.53 0.23
CA CYS A 21 -0.29 4.28 -0.16
C CYS A 21 0.46 3.09 0.44
N GLY A 22 -0.29 2.17 1.04
CA GLY A 22 0.25 1.01 1.76
C GLY A 22 0.58 1.27 3.23
N THR A 23 0.43 2.50 3.73
CA THR A 23 0.56 2.77 5.18
C THR A 23 -0.69 2.33 5.94
N CYS A 24 -0.54 2.05 7.24
CA CYS A 24 -1.61 1.52 8.08
C CYS A 24 -1.87 2.42 9.27
N TYR A 25 -3.14 2.52 9.64
CA TYR A 25 -3.60 3.36 10.74
C TYR A 25 -4.53 2.58 11.65
N TRP A 26 -4.41 2.87 12.94
CA TRP A 26 -5.47 2.62 13.90
C TRP A 26 -6.34 3.89 13.97
N VAL A 27 -7.65 3.73 13.84
CA VAL A 27 -8.61 4.84 13.82
C VAL A 27 -9.79 4.55 14.73
N ARG A 28 -10.28 5.56 15.45
CA ARG A 28 -11.42 5.42 16.37
C ARG A 28 -12.29 6.67 16.33
N CYS A 29 -13.61 6.49 16.29
CA CYS A 29 -14.55 7.60 16.42
C CYS A 29 -14.74 8.05 17.89
N GLN A 30 -15.30 9.24 18.12
CA GLN A 30 -15.37 9.86 19.45
C GLN A 30 -16.76 9.91 20.09
N ILE A 31 -17.79 9.34 19.46
CA ILE A 31 -19.17 9.36 19.97
C ILE A 31 -19.34 8.36 21.12
N GLN A 32 -19.67 8.86 22.31
CA GLN A 32 -19.87 8.06 23.52
C GLN A 32 -20.99 7.03 23.32
N ASN A 33 -20.80 5.81 23.85
CA ASN A 33 -21.72 4.67 23.73
C ASN A 33 -21.99 4.15 22.30
N VAL A 34 -21.36 4.75 21.29
CA VAL A 34 -21.45 4.32 19.89
C VAL A 34 -20.12 3.76 19.42
N CYS A 35 -19.02 4.43 19.75
CA CYS A 35 -17.69 4.05 19.28
C CYS A 35 -17.05 2.93 20.10
N ASP A 36 -16.52 1.92 19.41
CA ASP A 36 -15.70 0.87 20.00
C ASP A 36 -14.37 1.45 20.48
N ALA A 37 -14.01 1.19 21.74
CA ALA A 37 -12.73 1.61 22.30
C ALA A 37 -11.53 1.00 21.55
N ASN A 38 -11.70 -0.17 20.93
CA ASN A 38 -10.66 -0.86 20.17
C ASN A 38 -10.42 -0.25 18.79
N GLY A 39 -11.29 0.65 18.31
CA GLY A 39 -11.20 1.26 16.99
C GLY A 39 -11.13 0.25 15.84
N VAL A 40 -10.54 0.67 14.74
CA VAL A 40 -10.35 -0.12 13.53
C VAL A 40 -8.93 0.06 12.99
N TYR A 41 -8.34 -1.05 12.55
CA TYR A 41 -7.11 -1.02 11.76
C TYR A 41 -7.47 -1.04 10.29
N LEU A 42 -6.92 -0.10 9.53
CA LEU A 42 -7.15 0.02 8.09
C LEU A 42 -5.84 0.31 7.34
N ALA A 43 -5.84 0.00 6.05
CA ALA A 43 -4.75 0.32 5.14
C ALA A 43 -5.16 1.48 4.21
N VAL A 44 -4.23 2.38 3.93
CA VAL A 44 -4.41 3.46 2.96
C VAL A 44 -4.19 2.90 1.56
N THR A 45 -5.21 2.96 0.72
CA THR A 45 -5.15 2.43 -0.65
C THR A 45 -5.40 3.48 -1.72
N ASP A 46 -5.92 4.65 -1.35
CA ASP A 46 -6.32 5.67 -2.31
C ASP A 46 -6.10 7.09 -1.78
N GLN A 47 -6.31 8.07 -2.64
CA GLN A 47 -6.49 9.47 -2.28
C GLN A 47 -7.98 9.73 -2.09
N GLY A 48 -8.36 10.41 -1.00
CA GLY A 48 -9.75 10.72 -0.72
C GLY A 48 -9.91 12.13 -0.18
N TYR A 49 -10.91 12.84 -0.69
CA TYR A 49 -11.27 14.18 -0.24
C TYR A 49 -12.75 14.23 0.13
N GLY A 50 -13.06 14.86 1.26
CA GLY A 50 -14.40 15.25 1.67
C GLY A 50 -14.37 16.60 2.37
N ASP A 51 -15.54 17.13 2.75
CA ASP A 51 -15.60 18.38 3.52
C ASP A 51 -14.94 18.17 4.89
N ARG A 52 -13.71 18.67 5.03
CA ARG A 52 -12.91 18.62 6.26
C ARG A 52 -12.70 17.20 6.80
N THR A 53 -12.48 16.23 5.91
CA THR A 53 -12.19 14.84 6.30
C THR A 53 -10.76 14.42 5.97
N ASP A 54 -10.11 13.77 6.94
CA ASP A 54 -8.79 13.18 6.77
C ASP A 54 -8.84 11.79 6.11
N PHE A 55 -9.93 11.06 6.38
CA PHE A 55 -10.14 9.68 5.94
C PHE A 55 -11.50 9.53 5.24
N VAL A 56 -11.49 8.98 4.03
CA VAL A 56 -12.68 8.46 3.34
C VAL A 56 -12.63 6.93 3.40
N MET A 57 -13.27 6.38 4.43
CA MET A 57 -13.17 4.97 4.75
C MET A 57 -14.12 4.11 3.92
N SER A 58 -13.71 2.87 3.67
CA SER A 58 -14.66 1.85 3.20
C SER A 58 -15.78 1.67 4.22
N GLU A 59 -16.99 1.33 3.75
CA GLU A 59 -18.14 1.07 4.62
C GLU A 59 -17.79 0.05 5.73
N ARG A 60 -16.97 -0.95 5.39
CA ARG A 60 -16.52 -1.97 6.33
C ARG A 60 -15.62 -1.41 7.42
N ALA A 61 -14.67 -0.53 7.09
CA ALA A 61 -13.85 0.15 8.09
C ALA A 61 -14.69 1.07 8.97
N PHE A 62 -15.58 1.86 8.35
CA PHE A 62 -16.40 2.83 9.05
C PHE A 62 -17.36 2.17 10.06
N LYS A 63 -18.09 1.13 9.64
CA LYS A 63 -18.95 0.32 10.53
C LYS A 63 -18.16 -0.32 11.67
N LYS A 64 -16.92 -0.74 11.42
CA LYS A 64 -16.11 -1.46 12.42
C LYS A 64 -15.67 -0.57 13.59
N MET A 65 -15.75 0.75 13.45
CA MET A 65 -15.58 1.67 14.57
C MET A 65 -16.76 1.63 15.56
N GLY A 66 -17.90 1.01 15.20
CA GLY A 66 -19.06 0.89 16.07
C GLY A 66 -18.89 -0.23 17.09
N LEU A 67 -19.33 0.01 18.33
CA LEU A 67 -19.24 -0.92 19.47
C LEU A 67 -19.92 -2.27 19.20
N ASN A 68 -20.98 -2.27 18.42
CA ASN A 68 -21.75 -3.44 18.00
C ASN A 68 -22.52 -3.14 16.71
N GLU A 69 -23.25 -4.10 16.16
CA GLU A 69 -23.98 -3.91 14.89
C GLU A 69 -25.01 -2.77 14.94
N TYR A 70 -25.69 -2.57 16.08
CA TYR A 70 -26.63 -1.44 16.24
C TYR A 70 -25.88 -0.11 16.16
N ALA A 71 -24.81 0.03 16.94
CA ALA A 71 -23.96 1.22 16.92
C ALA A 71 -23.32 1.46 15.54
N ALA A 72 -22.99 0.41 14.79
CA ALA A 72 -22.47 0.53 13.43
C ALA A 72 -23.51 1.08 12.45
N GLN A 73 -24.80 0.74 12.61
CA GLN A 73 -25.87 1.35 11.84
C GLN A 73 -26.14 2.79 12.27
N GLU A 74 -26.03 3.10 13.57
CA GLU A 74 -26.10 4.48 14.04
C GLU A 74 -24.96 5.34 13.48
N LEU A 75 -23.71 4.85 13.51
CA LEU A 75 -22.55 5.54 12.90
C LEU A 75 -22.81 5.92 11.45
N LYS A 76 -23.34 5.00 10.64
CA LYS A 76 -23.65 5.27 9.24
C LYS A 76 -24.61 6.43 9.04
N LYS A 77 -25.57 6.64 9.95
CA LYS A 77 -26.55 7.73 9.85
C LYS A 77 -25.89 9.11 10.02
N TYR A 78 -24.78 9.19 10.77
CA TYR A 78 -24.01 10.44 10.89
C TYR A 78 -23.30 10.80 9.59
N GLY A 79 -22.87 9.81 8.80
CA GLY A 79 -22.12 10.00 7.55
C GLY A 79 -20.65 10.41 7.80
N THR A 80 -20.46 11.51 8.53
CA THR A 80 -19.15 12.04 8.93
C THR A 80 -19.09 12.13 10.44
N VAL A 81 -17.97 11.70 11.04
CA VAL A 81 -17.75 11.69 12.48
C VAL A 81 -16.34 12.14 12.83
N ASP A 82 -16.18 12.77 13.99
CA ASP A 82 -14.85 13.06 14.54
C ASP A 82 -14.13 11.77 14.93
N ILE A 83 -12.85 11.72 14.57
CA ILE A 83 -11.98 10.57 14.78
C ILE A 83 -10.67 10.98 15.47
N VAL A 84 -10.05 10.00 16.12
CA VAL A 84 -8.63 10.02 16.46
C VAL A 84 -7.95 8.91 15.68
N TYR A 85 -6.73 9.15 15.22
CA TYR A 85 -5.97 8.16 14.48
C TYR A 85 -4.48 8.20 14.82
N GLU A 86 -3.84 7.06 14.62
CA GLU A 86 -2.40 6.89 14.81
C GLU A 86 -1.84 6.01 13.69
N ARG A 87 -0.67 6.37 13.16
CA ARG A 87 0.06 5.52 12.22
C ARG A 87 0.62 4.32 12.97
N VAL A 88 0.32 3.12 12.50
CA VAL A 88 0.72 1.85 13.13
C VAL A 88 1.47 0.94 12.16
N PRO A 89 2.26 -0.04 12.65
CA PRO A 89 2.92 -1.01 11.78
C PRO A 89 1.91 -1.81 10.96
N CYS A 90 2.19 -1.97 9.66
CA CYS A 90 1.38 -2.84 8.83
C CYS A 90 1.64 -4.31 9.13
N THR A 91 0.57 -5.12 9.26
CA THR A 91 0.64 -6.57 9.48
C THR A 91 -0.08 -7.35 8.38
N TYR A 92 0.69 -7.75 7.37
CA TYR A 92 0.31 -8.64 6.27
C TYR A 92 0.88 -10.04 6.50
N THR A 93 0.12 -11.06 6.12
CA THR A 93 0.60 -12.44 6.10
C THR A 93 1.39 -12.71 4.82
N GLY A 94 2.63 -13.15 4.98
CA GLY A 94 3.48 -13.60 3.86
C GLY A 94 4.57 -12.60 3.51
N ASN A 95 5.08 -12.77 2.29
CA ASN A 95 6.22 -12.02 1.77
C ASN A 95 5.75 -10.80 0.98
N VAL A 96 6.68 -9.86 0.78
CA VAL A 96 6.53 -8.75 -0.16
C VAL A 96 6.25 -9.31 -1.56
N VAL A 97 5.36 -8.66 -2.30
CA VAL A 97 4.94 -9.07 -3.64
C VAL A 97 5.21 -7.94 -4.62
N PHE A 98 5.82 -8.29 -5.76
CA PHE A 98 5.85 -7.42 -6.93
C PHE A 98 4.63 -7.71 -7.79
N HIS A 99 3.75 -6.73 -7.93
CA HIS A 99 2.56 -6.85 -8.77
C HIS A 99 2.67 -5.94 -9.98
N ILE A 100 2.73 -6.55 -11.16
CA ILE A 100 2.88 -5.84 -12.43
C ILE A 100 1.54 -5.22 -12.79
N GLN A 101 1.52 -3.91 -13.02
CA GLN A 101 0.31 -3.18 -13.36
C GLN A 101 -0.23 -3.64 -14.71
N GLU A 102 -1.56 -3.65 -14.82
CA GLU A 102 -2.33 -4.00 -16.01
C GLU A 102 -2.02 -3.08 -17.20
N THR A 103 -1.59 -1.84 -16.91
CA THR A 103 -1.16 -0.84 -17.90
C THR A 103 0.22 -1.14 -18.52
N SER A 104 0.93 -2.16 -18.02
CA SER A 104 2.23 -2.55 -18.57
C SER A 104 2.11 -3.18 -19.96
N SER A 105 3.21 -3.16 -20.72
CA SER A 105 3.34 -3.84 -22.01
C SER A 105 4.70 -4.53 -22.13
N ASN A 106 4.68 -5.81 -22.49
CA ASN A 106 5.88 -6.61 -22.71
C ASN A 106 6.03 -6.94 -24.21
N PRO A 107 6.97 -6.33 -24.94
CA PRO A 107 7.92 -5.29 -24.50
C PRO A 107 7.33 -3.87 -24.54
N GLY A 108 8.03 -2.91 -23.93
CA GLY A 108 7.80 -1.47 -24.13
C GLY A 108 7.62 -0.66 -22.85
N TYR A 109 6.84 -1.14 -21.89
CA TYR A 109 6.57 -0.38 -20.66
C TYR A 109 6.38 -1.30 -19.46
N PHE A 110 7.13 -1.06 -18.40
CA PHE A 110 7.04 -1.82 -17.16
C PHE A 110 6.56 -0.91 -16.04
N ALA A 111 5.48 -1.28 -15.36
CA ALA A 111 5.03 -0.61 -14.15
C ALA A 111 4.65 -1.64 -13.09
N LEU A 112 4.96 -1.36 -11.83
CA LEU A 112 4.59 -2.22 -10.72
C LEU A 112 4.20 -1.44 -9.46
N VAL A 113 3.50 -2.15 -8.59
CA VAL A 113 3.35 -1.79 -7.17
C VAL A 113 4.02 -2.85 -6.31
N ILE A 114 4.57 -2.43 -5.18
CA ILE A 114 5.14 -3.33 -4.17
C ILE A 114 4.10 -3.48 -3.06
N LEU A 115 3.58 -4.70 -2.89
CA LEU A 115 2.53 -5.03 -1.94
C LEU A 115 3.09 -5.77 -0.72
N HIS A 116 2.31 -5.78 0.36
CA HIS A 116 2.62 -6.47 1.62
C HIS A 116 3.92 -6.00 2.30
N VAL A 117 4.18 -4.71 2.22
CA VAL A 117 5.28 -4.05 2.95
C VAL A 117 4.85 -3.92 4.42
N ASN A 118 5.34 -4.84 5.26
CA ASN A 118 5.09 -4.84 6.70
C ASN A 118 5.87 -3.73 7.43
N GLY A 119 5.49 -3.51 8.69
CA GLY A 119 6.18 -2.57 9.58
C GLY A 119 5.72 -1.12 9.39
N ILE A 120 6.46 -0.17 9.97
CA ILE A 120 6.25 1.27 9.75
C ILE A 120 7.24 1.72 8.68
N HIS A 121 6.99 1.30 7.45
CA HIS A 121 7.90 1.52 6.33
C HIS A 121 7.19 2.14 5.12
N ASP A 122 7.81 3.16 4.54
CA ASP A 122 7.47 3.71 3.23
C ASP A 122 8.45 3.16 2.21
N VAL A 123 7.98 2.62 1.07
CA VAL A 123 8.85 2.33 -0.07
C VAL A 123 9.24 3.67 -0.68
N THR A 124 10.53 4.00 -0.62
CA THR A 124 11.04 5.32 -1.02
C THR A 124 11.59 5.32 -2.45
N ASP A 125 12.26 4.25 -2.86
CA ASP A 125 12.87 4.11 -4.19
C ASP A 125 12.85 2.64 -4.65
N VAL A 126 12.84 2.42 -5.96
CA VAL A 126 12.87 1.11 -6.61
C VAL A 126 13.85 1.17 -7.77
N GLN A 127 14.68 0.15 -7.91
CA GLN A 127 15.68 0.09 -8.98
C GLN A 127 15.63 -1.23 -9.72
N MET A 128 15.90 -1.16 -11.03
CA MET A 128 16.02 -2.28 -11.94
C MET A 128 17.47 -2.51 -12.34
N TRP A 129 17.92 -3.76 -12.28
CA TRP A 129 19.24 -4.14 -12.79
C TRP A 129 19.28 -3.99 -14.31
N GLN A 130 20.33 -3.37 -14.84
CA GLN A 130 20.57 -3.23 -16.28
C GLN A 130 21.70 -4.18 -16.69
N PRO A 131 21.41 -5.34 -17.31
CA PRO A 131 22.42 -6.35 -17.61
C PRO A 131 23.53 -5.86 -18.55
N GLU A 132 23.15 -5.05 -19.55
CA GLU A 132 24.08 -4.54 -20.57
C GLU A 132 25.10 -3.56 -19.99
N SER A 133 24.69 -2.76 -19.01
CA SER A 133 25.52 -1.71 -18.44
C SER A 133 26.11 -2.05 -17.06
N GLY A 134 25.63 -3.11 -16.42
CA GLY A 134 26.16 -3.60 -15.15
C GLY A 134 25.85 -2.70 -13.95
N TYR A 135 24.77 -1.91 -13.98
CA TYR A 135 24.36 -1.06 -12.85
C TYR A 135 22.85 -1.06 -12.60
N TRP A 136 22.46 -0.59 -11.42
CA TRP A 136 21.06 -0.42 -11.02
C TRP A 136 20.53 0.95 -11.45
N LYS A 137 19.41 0.97 -12.16
CA LYS A 137 18.75 2.21 -12.60
C LYS A 137 17.42 2.40 -11.87
N ALA A 138 17.17 3.61 -11.39
CA ALA A 138 15.93 3.94 -10.69
C ALA A 138 14.72 3.88 -11.62
N LEU A 139 13.59 3.44 -11.06
CA LEU A 139 12.26 3.57 -11.64
C LEU A 139 11.69 4.93 -11.26
N ASN A 140 10.80 5.47 -12.09
CA ASN A 140 10.10 6.70 -11.75
C ASN A 140 8.90 6.37 -10.87
N ARG A 141 8.69 7.14 -9.80
CA ARG A 141 7.39 7.13 -9.11
C ARG A 141 6.42 7.96 -9.94
N ASN A 142 5.37 7.33 -10.44
CA ASN A 142 4.41 7.99 -11.33
C ASN A 142 3.21 8.52 -10.53
N TYR A 143 2.18 7.68 -10.33
CA TYR A 143 1.00 8.00 -9.53
C TYR A 143 0.82 6.98 -8.41
N GLY A 144 0.41 7.44 -7.22
CA GLY A 144 0.23 6.56 -6.07
C GLY A 144 1.54 5.85 -5.67
N ALA A 145 1.45 4.54 -5.45
CA ALA A 145 2.60 3.67 -5.18
C ALA A 145 3.14 2.95 -6.44
N VAL A 146 2.81 3.44 -7.65
CA VAL A 146 3.28 2.85 -8.90
C VAL A 146 4.66 3.35 -9.26
N PHE A 147 5.57 2.42 -9.53
CA PHE A 147 6.90 2.68 -10.06
C PHE A 147 7.00 2.17 -11.49
N ASP A 148 7.54 2.98 -12.40
CA ASP A 148 7.61 2.64 -13.82
C ASP A 148 9.01 2.74 -14.44
N PHE A 149 9.15 2.06 -15.59
CA PHE A 149 10.34 2.02 -16.40
C PHE A 149 9.98 1.88 -17.88
N PRO A 150 10.27 2.88 -18.72
CA PRO A 150 10.09 2.76 -20.17
C PRO A 150 11.18 1.87 -20.77
N ASN A 151 10.81 1.03 -21.74
CA ASN A 151 11.71 0.14 -22.48
C ASN A 151 12.60 -0.70 -21.54
N PRO A 152 12.02 -1.59 -20.71
CA PRO A 152 12.79 -2.46 -19.83
C PRO A 152 13.70 -3.42 -20.65
N PRO A 153 14.74 -4.00 -20.04
CA PRO A 153 15.57 -5.02 -20.70
C PRO A 153 14.73 -6.19 -21.22
N SER A 154 15.08 -6.73 -22.39
CA SER A 154 14.36 -7.84 -23.05
C SER A 154 14.41 -9.18 -22.31
N GLY A 155 15.18 -9.27 -21.22
CA GLY A 155 15.43 -10.48 -20.45
C GLY A 155 14.69 -10.53 -19.11
N GLU A 156 15.23 -11.31 -18.20
CA GLU A 156 14.75 -11.35 -16.82
C GLU A 156 14.93 -9.99 -16.14
N ILE A 157 13.92 -9.59 -15.37
CA ILE A 157 13.94 -8.35 -14.60
C ILE A 157 14.32 -8.69 -13.16
N ARG A 158 15.36 -8.00 -12.66
CA ARG A 158 15.73 -7.98 -11.24
C ARG A 158 15.44 -6.61 -10.66
N LEU A 159 14.80 -6.60 -9.50
CA LEU A 159 14.43 -5.39 -8.78
C LEU A 159 15.03 -5.40 -7.37
N ARG A 160 15.39 -4.22 -6.90
CA ARG A 160 15.64 -3.93 -5.48
C ARG A 160 14.85 -2.70 -5.08
N PHE A 161 14.57 -2.55 -3.80
CA PHE A 161 13.82 -1.40 -3.30
C PHE A 161 14.35 -0.90 -1.97
N LYS A 162 14.10 0.38 -1.71
CA LYS A 162 14.50 1.09 -0.50
C LYS A 162 13.29 1.34 0.36
N VAL A 163 13.40 1.07 1.66
CA VAL A 163 12.35 1.39 2.63
C VAL A 163 12.86 2.37 3.68
N SER A 164 11.97 3.26 4.12
CA SER A 164 12.29 4.27 5.14
C SER A 164 12.78 3.62 6.43
N GLY A 165 13.83 4.17 7.03
CA GLY A 165 14.42 3.66 8.28
C GLY A 165 15.41 2.51 8.10
N MET A 166 15.62 1.98 6.89
CA MET A 166 16.65 0.97 6.61
C MET A 166 17.85 1.55 5.87
N ALA A 167 19.06 1.28 6.37
CA ALA A 167 20.31 1.75 5.77
C ALA A 167 20.67 1.01 4.48
N GLU A 168 20.28 -0.26 4.35
CA GLU A 168 20.56 -1.11 3.19
C GLU A 168 19.41 -1.14 2.19
N TRP A 169 19.70 -1.62 0.97
CA TRP A 169 18.67 -1.96 -0.02
C TRP A 169 18.09 -3.33 0.26
N VAL A 170 16.80 -3.48 0.05
CA VAL A 170 16.16 -4.80 0.00
C VAL A 170 16.32 -5.33 -1.42
N ASP A 171 17.12 -6.39 -1.59
CA ASP A 171 17.41 -7.03 -2.87
C ASP A 171 16.89 -8.48 -2.87
N PRO A 172 15.60 -8.69 -3.23
CA PRO A 172 15.05 -10.02 -3.40
C PRO A 172 15.85 -10.85 -4.41
N LYS A 173 16.18 -12.09 -4.03
CA LYS A 173 16.91 -13.03 -4.90
C LYS A 173 15.98 -13.79 -5.85
N ILE A 174 14.90 -13.14 -6.27
CA ILE A 174 13.98 -13.63 -7.29
C ILE A 174 14.17 -12.87 -8.59
N VAL A 175 13.77 -13.48 -9.70
CA VAL A 175 13.71 -12.85 -11.02
C VAL A 175 12.27 -12.82 -11.50
N ILE A 176 11.89 -11.74 -12.17
CA ILE A 176 10.67 -11.67 -12.97
C ILE A 176 11.05 -12.22 -14.36
N PRO A 177 10.41 -13.30 -14.83
CA PRO A 177 10.80 -13.98 -16.05
C PRO A 177 10.56 -13.11 -17.28
N SER A 178 11.34 -13.28 -18.34
CA SER A 178 11.26 -12.45 -19.56
C SER A 178 9.87 -12.42 -20.23
N ASN A 179 9.05 -13.46 -20.03
CA ASN A 179 7.69 -13.56 -20.56
C ASN A 179 6.60 -13.04 -19.59
N TRP A 180 6.96 -12.20 -18.62
CA TRP A 180 6.03 -11.59 -17.66
C TRP A 180 4.83 -10.92 -18.35
N LYS A 181 3.70 -10.89 -17.64
CA LYS A 181 2.43 -10.40 -18.15
C LYS A 181 1.88 -9.27 -17.27
N PRO A 182 1.17 -8.29 -17.84
CA PRO A 182 0.41 -7.34 -17.04
C PRO A 182 -0.56 -8.07 -16.10
N GLY A 183 -0.70 -7.58 -14.87
CA GLY A 183 -1.49 -8.21 -13.80
C GLY A 183 -0.81 -9.39 -13.09
N ALA A 184 0.38 -9.82 -13.53
CA ALA A 184 1.09 -10.91 -12.87
C ALA A 184 1.70 -10.47 -11.51
N SER A 185 1.76 -11.41 -10.57
CA SER A 185 2.33 -11.19 -9.24
C SER A 185 3.49 -12.15 -8.96
N TYR A 186 4.57 -11.63 -8.38
CA TYR A 186 5.80 -12.36 -8.07
C TYR A 186 6.14 -12.21 -6.59
N VAL A 187 6.21 -13.31 -5.85
CA VAL A 187 6.47 -13.33 -4.41
C VAL A 187 7.98 -13.30 -4.15
N THR A 188 8.47 -12.30 -3.43
CA THR A 188 9.90 -11.96 -3.32
C THR A 188 10.71 -12.81 -2.34
N GLN A 189 10.06 -13.71 -1.59
CA GLN A 189 10.63 -14.42 -0.43
C GLN A 189 11.20 -13.50 0.68
N VAL A 190 11.00 -12.19 0.57
CA VAL A 190 11.38 -11.21 1.59
C VAL A 190 10.21 -10.94 2.50
N GLN A 191 10.44 -10.99 3.80
CA GLN A 191 9.50 -10.57 4.82
C GLN A 191 10.10 -9.39 5.60
N LEU A 192 9.42 -8.25 5.56
CA LEU A 192 9.72 -7.11 6.42
C LEU A 192 8.97 -7.30 7.76
N LYS A 193 9.49 -6.68 8.81
CA LYS A 193 8.91 -6.71 10.16
C LYS A 193 8.49 -5.32 10.56
#